data_AF-A0A1F7X1M7-F1
#
_entry.id   AF-A0A1F7X1M7-F1
#
_cell.length_a   1.000
_cell.length_b   1.000
_cell.length_c   1.000
_cell.angle_alpha   90.00
_cell.angle_beta   90.00
_cell.angle_gamma   90.00
#
_symmetry.space_group_name_H-M   'P 1'
#
loop_
_entity.id
_entity.type
_entity.pdbx_description
1 polymer ?
#
loop_
_entity_poly.entity_id
_entity_poly.type
_entity_poly.pdbx_seq_one_letter_code
_entity_poly.pdbx_strand_id
1 'polypeptide(L)' 'MNTKLRNKLADYAHEAWSGWMKYLFDKSFKQNDGTVVIPKWAVERWTRQLNTIYSDLSDEEKESDLSEADKIRDIVINNI' A
#
# COMPACT_ATOMS: atom_id res chain seq x y z
N MET A 1 -9.73 -22.07 6.18
CA MET A 1 -9.32 -21.37 4.95
C MET A 1 -8.51 -22.33 4.09
N ASN A 2 -8.89 -22.57 2.84
CA ASN A 2 -8.14 -23.43 1.92
C ASN A 2 -6.69 -22.90 1.82
N THR A 3 -5.68 -23.77 2.00
CA THR A 3 -4.25 -23.41 1.93
C THR A 3 -3.91 -22.64 0.65
N LYS A 4 -4.58 -22.95 -0.47
CA LYS A 4 -4.45 -22.23 -1.74
C LYS A 4 -4.90 -20.77 -1.64
N LEU A 5 -6.09 -20.51 -1.08
CA LEU A 5 -6.62 -19.15 -0.90
C LEU A 5 -5.72 -18.34 0.05
N ARG A 6 -5.27 -18.95 1.15
CA ARG A 6 -4.33 -18.31 2.09
C ARG A 6 -3.04 -17.88 1.38
N ASN A 7 -2.45 -18.75 0.56
CA ASN A 7 -1.23 -18.43 -0.18
C ASN A 7 -1.46 -17.31 -1.21
N LYS A 8 -2.62 -17.28 -1.90
CA LYS A 8 -2.95 -16.21 -2.84
C LYS A 8 -3.11 -14.85 -2.17
N LEU A 9 -3.74 -14.80 -1.00
CA LEU A 9 -3.83 -13.56 -0.23
C LEU A 9 -2.46 -13.13 0.32
N ALA A 10 -1.61 -14.06 0.73
CA ALA A 10 -0.25 -13.76 1.17
C ALA A 10 0.63 -13.21 0.03
N ASP A 11 0.50 -13.77 -1.16
CA ASP A 11 1.17 -13.31 -2.39
C ASP A 11 0.78 -11.86 -2.70
N TYR A 12 -0.51 -11.57 -2.73
CA TYR A 12 -1.01 -10.20 -2.92
C TYR A 12 -0.56 -9.24 -1.80
N ALA A 13 -0.62 -9.66 -0.54
CA ALA A 13 -0.16 -8.83 0.57
C ALA A 13 1.33 -8.46 0.44
N HIS A 14 2.16 -9.41 -0.01
CA HIS A 14 3.57 -9.15 -0.30
C HIS A 14 3.75 -8.21 -1.49
N GLU A 15 2.98 -8.41 -2.57
CA GLU A 15 3.00 -7.53 -3.73
C GLU A 15 2.66 -6.08 -3.35
N ALA A 16 1.55 -5.87 -2.65
CA ALA A 16 1.10 -4.55 -2.18
C ALA A 16 2.13 -3.87 -1.28
N TRP A 17 2.67 -4.58 -0.29
CA TRP A 17 3.74 -4.05 0.56
C TRP A 17 5.00 -3.69 -0.24
N SER A 18 5.44 -4.59 -1.12
CA SER A 18 6.65 -4.36 -1.92
C SER A 18 6.49 -3.18 -2.88
N GLY A 19 5.29 -2.97 -3.43
CA GLY A 19 4.93 -1.82 -4.25
C GLY A 19 5.06 -0.51 -3.48
N TRP A 20 4.49 -0.44 -2.27
CA TRP A 20 4.63 0.72 -1.38
C TRP A 20 6.08 0.99 -0.99
N MET A 21 6.86 -0.03 -0.67
CA MET A 21 8.28 0.14 -0.35
C MET A 21 9.08 0.68 -1.54
N LYS A 22 8.84 0.16 -2.75
CA LYS A 22 9.46 0.66 -3.98
C LYS A 22 9.10 2.13 -4.22
N TYR A 23 7.83 2.50 -4.07
CA TYR A 23 7.38 3.88 -4.22
C TYR A 23 8.00 4.81 -3.17
N LEU A 24 8.04 4.41 -1.90
CA LEU A 24 8.68 5.18 -0.83
C LEU A 24 10.16 5.43 -1.14
N PHE A 25 10.91 4.40 -1.53
CA PHE A 25 12.32 4.54 -1.86
C PHE A 25 12.56 5.33 -3.14
N ASP A 26 11.70 5.20 -4.16
CA ASP A 26 11.74 6.02 -5.38
C ASP A 26 11.58 7.52 -5.08
N LYS A 27 10.76 7.88 -4.09
CA LYS A 27 10.61 9.28 -3.66
C LYS A 27 11.69 9.76 -2.69
N SER A 28 12.49 8.85 -2.14
CA SER A 28 13.50 9.18 -1.13
C SER A 28 14.87 9.37 -1.76
N PHE A 29 15.74 10.12 -1.07
CA PHE A 29 17.13 10.34 -1.50
C PHE A 29 18.08 9.41 -0.75
N LYS A 30 18.66 8.45 -1.44
CA LYS A 30 19.68 7.56 -0.88
C LYS A 30 20.95 8.34 -0.55
N GLN A 31 21.44 8.17 0.68
CA GLN A 31 22.67 8.76 1.19
C GLN A 31 23.86 7.79 1.03
N ASN A 32 25.08 8.32 1.16
CA ASN A 32 26.31 7.53 1.02
C ASN A 32 26.47 6.45 2.11
N ASP A 33 25.88 6.64 3.28
CA ASP A 33 25.89 5.69 4.40
C ASP A 33 24.83 4.58 4.28
N GLY A 34 24.08 4.55 3.17
CA GLY A 34 23.01 3.59 2.92
C GLY A 34 21.66 3.96 3.53
N THR A 35 21.55 5.06 4.27
CA THR A 35 20.27 5.60 4.72
C THR A 35 19.51 6.27 3.58
N VAL A 36 18.25 6.62 3.81
CA VAL A 36 17.44 7.40 2.88
C VAL A 36 16.84 8.62 3.59
N VAL A 37 16.76 9.74 2.89
CA VAL A 37 16.05 10.94 3.33
C VAL A 37 14.71 10.99 2.60
N ILE A 38 13.62 10.87 3.34
CA ILE A 38 12.27 11.04 2.80
C ILE A 38 12.00 12.54 2.66
N PRO A 39 11.57 13.03 1.48
CA PRO A 39 11.31 14.45 1.30
C PRO A 39 10.15 14.91 2.19
N LYS A 40 10.25 16.16 2.68
CA LYS A 40 9.26 16.77 3.59
C LYS A 40 7.82 16.62 3.09
N TRP A 41 7.56 16.90 1.81
CA TRP A 41 6.22 16.80 1.23
C TRP A 41 5.62 15.39 1.37
N ALA A 42 6.45 14.35 1.26
CA ALA A 42 6.01 12.96 1.34
C ALA A 42 5.73 12.57 2.79
N VAL A 43 6.62 12.96 3.71
CA VAL A 43 6.40 12.79 5.15
C VAL A 43 5.08 13.45 5.56
N GLU A 44 4.87 14.72 5.19
CA GLU A 44 3.64 15.45 5.54
C GLU A 44 2.39 14.81 4.92
N ARG A 45 2.42 14.49 3.62
CA ARG A 45 1.28 13.88 2.93
C ARG A 45 0.93 12.52 3.53
N TRP A 46 1.88 11.60 3.59
CA TRP A 46 1.64 10.23 4.05
C TRP A 46 1.29 10.19 5.54
N THR A 47 1.88 11.08 6.36
CA THR A 47 1.50 11.21 7.78
C THR A 47 0.08 11.75 7.95
N ARG A 48 -0.36 12.68 7.11
CA ARG A 48 -1.76 13.11 7.15
C ARG A 48 -2.69 11.96 6.75
N GLN A 49 -2.40 11.28 5.64
CA GLN A 49 -3.20 10.17 5.14
C GLN A 49 -3.33 9.04 6.18
N LEU A 50 -2.24 8.60 6.80
CA LEU A 50 -2.28 7.52 7.81
C LEU A 50 -3.08 7.89 9.07
N ASN A 51 -3.19 9.18 9.40
CA ASN A 51 -3.95 9.67 10.54
C ASN A 51 -5.39 10.08 10.18
N THR A 52 -5.79 9.98 8.90
CA THR A 52 -7.14 10.32 8.44
C THR A 52 -7.96 9.04 8.34
N ILE A 53 -9.14 9.01 8.96
CA ILE A 53 -10.06 7.87 8.81
C ILE A 53 -10.60 7.81 7.39
N TYR A 54 -10.92 6.61 6.90
CA TYR A 54 -11.34 6.40 5.51
C TYR A 54 -12.49 7.32 5.06
N SER A 55 -13.49 7.59 5.92
CA SER A 55 -14.61 8.47 5.58
C SER A 55 -14.17 9.88 5.18
N ASP A 56 -13.06 10.34 5.76
CA ASP A 56 -12.58 11.71 5.69
C ASP A 56 -11.44 11.89 4.65
N LEU A 57 -11.03 10.80 3.99
CA LEU A 57 -10.14 10.84 2.83
C LEU A 57 -10.85 11.52 1.63
N SER A 58 -10.05 12.16 0.77
CA SER A 58 -10.58 12.67 -0.51
C SER A 58 -10.97 11.51 -1.43
N ASP A 59 -11.79 11.78 -2.44
CA ASP A 59 -12.24 10.74 -3.38
C ASP A 59 -11.06 10.12 -4.14
N GLU A 60 -10.05 10.92 -4.49
CA GLU A 60 -8.83 10.43 -5.14
C GLU A 60 -7.99 9.53 -4.21
N GLU A 61 -8.03 9.78 -2.91
CA GLU A 61 -7.32 8.95 -1.92
C GLU A 61 -8.06 7.64 -1.68
N LYS A 62 -9.39 7.69 -1.60
CA LYS A 62 -10.26 6.51 -1.49
C LYS A 62 -10.14 5.60 -2.71
N GLU A 63 -9.92 6.15 -3.90
CA GLU A 63 -9.79 5.35 -5.13
C GLU A 63 -8.68 4.30 -5.03
N SER A 64 -7.54 4.65 -4.42
CA SER A 64 -6.45 3.69 -4.18
C SER A 64 -6.89 2.57 -3.23
N ASP A 65 -7.55 2.91 -2.13
CA ASP A 65 -8.01 1.94 -1.14
C ASP A 65 -9.09 1.00 -1.72
N LEU A 66 -10.00 1.56 -2.52
CA LEU A 66 -11.03 0.80 -3.23
C LEU A 66 -10.43 -0.15 -4.26
N SER A 67 -9.41 0.28 -5.00
CA SER A 67 -8.71 -0.59 -5.95
C SER A 67 -8.05 -1.80 -5.26
N GLU A 68 -7.42 -1.57 -4.12
CA GLU A 68 -6.84 -2.66 -3.32
C GLU A 68 -7.93 -3.58 -2.73
N ALA A 69 -9.04 -3.01 -2.24
CA ALA A 69 -10.18 -3.79 -1.76
C ALA A 69 -10.81 -4.68 -2.85
N ASP A 70 -10.93 -4.17 -4.08
CA ASP A 70 -11.43 -4.92 -5.23
C ASP A 70 -10.51 -6.10 -5.59
N LYS A 71 -9.19 -5.90 -5.58
CA LYS A 71 -8.22 -7.01 -5.80
C LYS A 71 -8.37 -8.11 -4.74
N ILE A 72 -8.50 -7.74 -3.46
CA ILE A 72 -8.72 -8.69 -2.36
C ILE A 72 -10.03 -9.45 -2.58
N ARG A 73 -11.12 -8.73 -2.87
CA ARG A 73 -12.44 -9.30 -3.14
C ARG A 73 -12.37 -10.32 -4.27
N ASP A 74 -11.72 -9.97 -5.36
CA ASP A 74 -11.61 -10.83 -6.54
C ASP A 74 -10.77 -12.08 -6.26
N ILE A 75 -9.70 -11.99 -5.46
CA ILE A 75 -8.94 -13.18 -5.01
C ILE A 75 -9.85 -14.12 -4.22
N VAL A 76 -10.67 -13.58 -3.32
CA VAL A 76 -11.58 -14.37 -2.49
C VAL A 76 -12.65 -15.05 -3.37
N ILE A 77 -13.39 -14.29 -4.18
CA ILE A 77 -14.49 -14.81 -5.01
C ILE A 77 -14.00 -15.90 -5.98
N ASN A 78 -12.82 -15.74 -6.57
CA ASN A 78 -12.28 -16.70 -7.54
C ASN A 78 -11.65 -17.96 -6.90
N ASN A 79 -11.59 -18.05 -5.57
CA ASN A 79 -10.97 -19.17 -4.86
C ASN A 79 -11.86 -19.73 -3.72
N ILE A 80 -13.16 -19.40 -3.76
CA ILE A 80 -14.21 -20.06 -2.98
C ILE A 80 -14.72 -21.28 -3.76
#